data_AF-S8CLH0-F1
#
_entry.id   AF-S8CLH0-F1
#
_cell.length_a   1.000
_cell.length_b   1.000
_cell.length_c   1.000
_cell.angle_alpha   90.00
_cell.angle_beta   90.00
_cell.angle_gamma   90.00
#
_symmetry.space_group_name_H-M   'P 1'
#
loop_
_entity.id
_entity.type
_entity.pdbx_description
1 polymer ?
#
loop_
_entity_poly.entity_id
_entity_poly.type
_entity_poly.pdbx_seq_one_letter_code
_entity_poly.pdbx_strand_id
1 'polypeptide(L)'
;ENLTKEQKRINNPKAFGFNSSVKAKRLQARSTEKEQKRLHVPVIDRATGEPAPFVVVVQGPPQVGKSLLIKCLVKHYTKHNLPEVCGPITIVSGKQRRLQFVECPNDINGMIDCAKFADLALLLIDGSYGFELV
;
A
#
# COMPACT_ATOMS: atom_id res chain seq x y z
N GLU A 1 25.11 -35.03 32.61
CA GLU A 1 25.83 -35.96 31.71
C GLU A 1 27.08 -35.25 31.17
N ASN A 2 28.27 -35.74 31.53
CA ASN A 2 29.54 -35.07 31.28
C ASN A 2 30.10 -35.48 29.92
N LEU A 3 29.96 -34.59 28.91
CA LEU A 3 30.63 -34.74 27.60
C LEU A 3 32.16 -34.83 27.78
N THR A 4 32.77 -35.81 27.11
CA THR A 4 34.23 -36.06 27.11
C THR A 4 35.02 -34.86 26.60
N LYS A 5 36.28 -34.71 27.07
CA LYS A 5 37.17 -33.56 26.72
C LYS A 5 37.40 -33.41 25.21
N GLU A 6 37.33 -34.49 24.43
CA GLU A 6 37.42 -34.45 22.97
C GLU A 6 36.17 -33.83 22.31
N GLN A 7 34.97 -34.15 22.80
CA GLN A 7 33.72 -33.53 22.34
C GLN A 7 33.69 -32.01 22.63
N LYS A 8 34.32 -31.55 23.71
CA LYS A 8 34.51 -30.10 24.01
C LYS A 8 35.53 -29.41 23.10
N ARG A 9 36.46 -30.14 22.47
CA ARG A 9 37.42 -29.57 21.50
C ARG A 9 36.82 -29.41 20.10
N ILE A 10 35.87 -30.27 19.73
CA ILE A 10 35.18 -30.21 18.43
C ILE A 10 34.31 -28.96 18.30
N ASN A 11 33.74 -28.46 19.40
CA ASN A 11 32.97 -27.21 19.44
C ASN A 11 33.57 -26.23 20.48
N ASN A 12 34.52 -25.39 20.04
CA ASN A 12 35.08 -24.31 20.87
C ASN A 12 34.23 -23.03 20.75
N PRO A 13 33.37 -22.67 21.73
CA PRO A 13 32.51 -21.49 21.64
C PRO A 13 33.29 -20.16 21.62
N LYS A 14 34.57 -20.14 22.02
CA LYS A 14 35.41 -18.93 21.97
C LYS A 14 35.85 -18.56 20.55
N ALA A 15 35.87 -19.54 19.64
CA ALA A 15 36.25 -19.31 18.23
C ALA A 15 35.10 -18.69 17.41
N PHE A 16 33.84 -18.81 17.86
CA PHE A 16 32.64 -18.34 17.17
C PHE A 16 32.07 -17.03 17.75
N GLY A 17 32.93 -16.21 18.39
CA GLY A 17 32.54 -14.93 18.97
C GLY A 17 32.41 -13.80 17.95
N PHE A 18 31.74 -12.73 18.34
CA PHE A 18 31.66 -11.49 17.55
C PHE A 18 32.90 -10.62 17.77
N ASN A 19 33.43 -10.03 16.69
CA ASN A 19 34.57 -9.10 16.76
C ASN A 19 34.28 -7.82 17.55
N SER A 20 33.01 -7.40 17.65
CA SER A 20 32.58 -6.24 18.44
C SER A 20 31.21 -6.48 19.06
N SER A 21 31.16 -6.52 20.39
CA SER A 21 29.93 -6.73 21.16
C SER A 21 28.92 -5.58 20.98
N VAL A 22 29.40 -4.35 20.94
CA VAL A 22 28.56 -3.14 20.78
C VAL A 22 27.91 -3.13 19.40
N LYS A 23 28.67 -3.43 18.34
CA LYS A 23 28.14 -3.50 16.96
C LYS A 23 27.17 -4.66 16.79
N ALA A 24 27.51 -5.83 17.34
CA ALA A 24 26.64 -7.01 17.29
C ALA A 24 25.30 -6.74 17.97
N LYS A 25 25.31 -6.14 19.18
CA LYS A 25 24.10 -5.77 19.92
C LYS A 25 23.22 -4.79 19.13
N ARG A 26 23.81 -3.78 18.49
CA ARG A 26 23.08 -2.80 17.67
C ARG A 26 22.42 -3.45 16.44
N LEU A 27 23.15 -4.33 15.75
CA LEU A 27 22.62 -5.03 14.58
C LEU A 27 21.50 -5.99 14.96
N GLN A 28 21.68 -6.73 16.05
CA GLN A 28 20.68 -7.64 16.59
C GLN A 28 19.41 -6.88 17.00
N ALA A 29 19.53 -5.74 17.68
CA ALA A 29 18.38 -4.91 18.02
C ALA A 29 17.62 -4.40 16.78
N ARG A 30 18.34 -3.98 15.73
CA ARG A 30 17.72 -3.54 14.47
C ARG A 30 17.07 -4.69 13.72
N SER A 31 17.65 -5.89 13.73
CA SER A 31 17.05 -7.06 13.06
C SER A 31 15.78 -7.47 13.77
N THR A 32 15.79 -7.56 15.11
CA THR A 32 14.60 -7.91 15.89
C THR A 32 13.51 -6.85 15.74
N GLU A 33 13.83 -5.55 15.73
CA GLU A 33 12.85 -4.49 15.47
C GLU A 33 12.22 -4.60 14.07
N LYS A 34 13.03 -4.89 13.04
CA LYS A 34 12.52 -5.10 11.68
C LYS A 34 11.62 -6.32 11.59
N GLU A 35 11.97 -7.41 12.26
CA GLU A 35 11.16 -8.62 12.30
C GLU A 35 9.83 -8.35 13.02
N GLN A 36 9.85 -7.67 14.16
CA GLN A 36 8.63 -7.31 14.87
C GLN A 36 7.73 -6.37 14.05
N LYS A 37 8.28 -5.40 13.32
CA LYS A 37 7.50 -4.55 12.41
C LYS A 37 6.87 -5.30 11.23
N ARG A 38 7.40 -6.47 10.86
CA ARG A 38 6.84 -7.30 9.78
C ARG A 38 5.71 -8.20 10.25
N LEU A 39 5.65 -8.51 11.54
CA LEU A 39 4.59 -9.32 12.12
C LEU A 39 3.28 -8.54 12.09
N HIS A 40 2.30 -9.04 11.33
CA HIS A 40 0.94 -8.52 11.28
C HIS A 40 -0.02 -9.60 11.77
N VAL A 41 -1.22 -9.20 12.19
CA VAL A 41 -2.28 -10.13 12.58
C VAL A 41 -2.62 -11.02 11.36
N PRO A 42 -2.65 -12.35 11.51
CA PRO A 42 -3.02 -13.23 10.41
C PRO A 42 -4.49 -13.01 10.06
N VAL A 43 -4.76 -12.66 8.81
CA VAL A 43 -6.11 -12.48 8.26
C VAL A 43 -6.34 -13.52 7.16
N ILE A 44 -7.54 -14.08 7.12
CA ILE A 44 -7.93 -15.05 6.09
C ILE A 44 -8.22 -14.28 4.80
N ASP A 45 -7.49 -14.58 3.73
CA ASP A 45 -7.81 -14.10 2.39
C ASP A 45 -8.97 -14.92 1.79
N ARG A 46 -9.99 -14.22 1.28
CA ARG A 46 -11.20 -14.82 0.69
C ARG A 46 -11.28 -14.60 -0.81
N ALA A 47 -10.22 -14.09 -1.45
CA ALA A 47 -10.20 -13.91 -2.90
C ALA A 47 -10.33 -15.25 -3.63
N THR A 48 -11.27 -15.33 -4.57
CA THR A 48 -11.50 -16.54 -5.39
C THR A 48 -11.46 -16.18 -6.88
N GLY A 49 -10.75 -16.97 -7.68
CA GLY A 49 -10.68 -16.78 -9.13
C GLY A 49 -9.85 -15.58 -9.59
N GLU A 50 -10.32 -14.88 -10.63
CA GLU A 50 -9.68 -13.67 -11.16
C GLU A 50 -9.97 -12.48 -10.23
N PRO A 51 -8.95 -11.67 -9.86
CA PRO A 51 -9.16 -10.54 -8.96
C PRO A 51 -10.08 -9.49 -9.59
N ALA A 52 -11.00 -8.96 -8.77
CA ALA A 52 -11.81 -7.83 -9.14
C ALA A 52 -10.94 -6.59 -9.46
N PRO A 53 -11.42 -5.65 -10.29
CA PRO A 53 -10.72 -4.38 -10.50
C PRO A 53 -10.56 -3.62 -9.19
N PHE A 54 -9.36 -3.08 -8.94
CA PHE A 54 -9.14 -2.23 -7.77
C PHE A 54 -9.93 -0.94 -7.91
N VAL A 55 -10.71 -0.59 -6.90
CA VAL A 55 -11.53 0.61 -6.89
C VAL A 55 -10.70 1.80 -6.40
N VAL A 56 -10.48 2.76 -7.31
CA VAL A 56 -9.74 3.98 -7.07
C VAL A 56 -10.71 5.15 -6.98
N VAL A 57 -10.94 5.65 -5.77
CA VAL A 57 -11.77 6.83 -5.54
C VAL A 57 -10.92 8.09 -5.69
N VAL A 58 -11.41 9.05 -6.47
CA VAL A 58 -10.82 10.38 -6.60
C VAL A 58 -11.59 11.34 -5.71
N GLN A 59 -10.96 11.74 -4.60
CA GLN A 59 -11.53 12.61 -3.57
C GLN A 59 -10.84 13.96 -3.58
N GLY A 60 -11.58 15.00 -3.24
CA GLY A 60 -11.05 16.34 -3.09
C GLY A 60 -12.15 17.39 -3.09
N PRO A 61 -11.79 18.65 -2.78
CA PRO A 61 -12.74 19.75 -2.74
C PRO A 61 -13.41 20.03 -4.10
N PRO A 62 -14.52 20.78 -4.12
CA PRO A 62 -15.14 21.16 -5.38
C PRO A 62 -14.14 21.91 -6.26
N GLN A 63 -14.18 21.67 -7.57
CA GLN A 63 -13.40 22.40 -8.58
C GLN A 63 -11.86 22.22 -8.54
N VAL A 64 -11.31 21.32 -7.71
CA VAL A 64 -9.87 20.98 -7.67
C VAL A 64 -9.38 20.18 -8.91
N GLY A 65 -10.27 19.85 -9.85
CA GLY A 65 -9.92 19.13 -11.08
C GLY A 65 -10.03 17.60 -11.00
N LYS A 66 -10.89 17.05 -10.13
CA LYS A 66 -11.14 15.60 -9.99
C LYS A 66 -11.44 14.91 -11.33
N SER A 67 -12.44 15.40 -12.07
CA SER A 67 -12.80 14.84 -13.37
C SER A 67 -11.67 14.98 -14.40
N LEU A 68 -10.90 16.07 -14.35
CA LEU A 68 -9.75 16.27 -15.25
C LEU A 68 -8.67 15.22 -14.99
N LEU A 69 -8.36 14.92 -13.73
CA LEU A 69 -7.40 13.88 -13.38
C LEU A 69 -7.84 12.52 -13.93
N ILE A 70 -9.11 12.16 -13.77
CA ILE A 70 -9.65 10.89 -14.31
C ILE A 70 -9.50 10.86 -15.83
N LYS A 71 -9.87 11.94 -16.55
CA LYS A 71 -9.70 12.03 -18.01
C LYS A 71 -8.23 11.83 -18.41
N CYS A 72 -7.31 12.47 -17.71
CA CYS A 72 -5.87 12.37 -17.97
C CYS A 72 -5.34 10.94 -17.72
N LEU A 73 -5.75 10.29 -16.63
CA LEU A 73 -5.34 8.93 -16.30
C LEU A 73 -5.91 7.92 -17.30
N VAL A 74 -7.19 8.03 -17.63
CA VAL A 74 -7.83 7.19 -18.66
C VAL A 74 -7.08 7.34 -19.99
N LYS A 75 -6.84 8.57 -20.44
CA LYS A 75 -6.06 8.85 -21.66
C LYS A 75 -4.65 8.28 -21.59
N HIS A 76 -3.98 8.36 -20.45
CA HIS A 76 -2.63 7.84 -20.28
C HIS A 76 -2.57 6.33 -20.50
N TYR A 77 -3.52 5.58 -19.95
CA TYR A 77 -3.57 4.11 -20.06
C TYR A 77 -4.17 3.61 -21.37
N THR A 78 -5.32 4.16 -21.80
CA THR A 78 -6.06 3.64 -22.96
C THR A 78 -5.66 4.32 -24.26
N LYS A 79 -4.93 5.45 -24.21
CA LYS A 79 -4.63 6.33 -25.35
C LYS A 79 -5.86 6.95 -26.02
N HIS A 80 -7.04 6.84 -25.41
CA HIS A 80 -8.28 7.44 -25.89
C HIS A 80 -8.68 8.65 -25.05
N ASN A 81 -9.22 9.69 -25.70
CA ASN A 81 -9.79 10.84 -25.00
C ASN A 81 -11.20 10.49 -24.52
N LEU A 82 -11.47 10.68 -23.24
CA LEU A 82 -12.80 10.54 -22.65
C LEU A 82 -13.48 11.92 -22.59
N PRO A 83 -14.63 12.13 -23.26
CA PRO A 83 -15.28 13.44 -23.31
C PRO A 83 -15.83 13.87 -21.94
N GLU A 84 -16.49 12.94 -21.23
CA GLU A 84 -17.13 13.20 -19.95
C GLU A 84 -16.87 12.04 -18.97
N VAL A 85 -16.73 12.38 -17.69
CA VAL A 85 -16.54 11.41 -16.61
C VAL A 85 -17.88 11.24 -15.94
N CYS A 86 -18.56 10.13 -16.23
CA CYS A 86 -19.84 9.79 -15.62
C CYS A 86 -19.76 8.38 -15.03
N GLY A 87 -19.97 8.28 -13.72
CA GLY A 87 -19.97 7.01 -13.01
C GLY A 87 -18.61 6.30 -12.98
N PRO A 88 -18.59 5.01 -12.61
CA PRO A 88 -17.36 4.24 -12.47
C PRO A 88 -16.74 3.87 -13.83
N ILE A 89 -15.49 4.24 -14.05
CA ILE A 89 -14.76 3.96 -15.30
C ILE A 89 -13.72 2.88 -15.06
N THR A 90 -13.91 1.71 -15.67
CA THR A 90 -12.96 0.59 -15.55
C THR A 90 -12.00 0.56 -16.73
N ILE A 91 -10.71 0.52 -16.43
CA ILE A 91 -9.63 0.39 -17.41
C ILE A 91 -8.72 -0.80 -17.08
N VAL A 92 -8.03 -1.29 -18.10
CA VAL A 92 -6.97 -2.30 -17.94
C VAL A 92 -5.63 -1.55 -17.83
N SER A 93 -4.95 -1.68 -16.69
CA SER A 93 -3.64 -1.04 -16.44
C SER A 93 -2.48 -1.95 -16.85
N GLY A 94 -2.66 -3.28 -16.76
CA GLY A 94 -1.67 -4.27 -17.19
C GLY A 94 -2.30 -5.66 -17.35
N LYS A 95 -1.49 -6.68 -17.65
CA LYS A 95 -1.97 -8.04 -17.98
C LYS A 95 -2.86 -8.70 -16.92
N GLN A 96 -2.63 -8.40 -15.64
CA GLN A 96 -3.38 -8.97 -14.51
C GLN A 96 -3.99 -7.89 -13.59
N ARG A 97 -4.02 -6.63 -14.04
CA ARG A 97 -4.49 -5.51 -13.19
C ARG A 97 -5.44 -4.60 -13.93
N ARG A 98 -6.65 -4.50 -13.37
CA ARG A 98 -7.71 -3.59 -13.78
C ARG A 98 -7.93 -2.57 -12.68
N LEU A 99 -8.24 -1.34 -13.07
CA LEU A 99 -8.53 -0.23 -12.17
C LEU A 99 -9.91 0.31 -12.49
N GLN A 100 -10.72 0.58 -11.47
CA GLN A 100 -12.01 1.24 -11.60
C GLN A 100 -11.93 2.61 -10.94
N PHE A 101 -11.92 3.67 -11.73
CA PHE A 101 -11.94 5.04 -11.23
C PHE A 101 -13.37 5.45 -10.88
N VAL A 102 -13.55 6.00 -9.69
CA VAL A 102 -14.82 6.57 -9.23
C VAL A 102 -14.57 8.01 -8.78
N GLU A 103 -15.27 8.95 -9.40
CA GLU A 103 -15.27 10.33 -8.91
C GLU A 103 -16.17 10.43 -7.69
N CYS A 104 -15.64 10.94 -6.57
CA CYS A 104 -16.46 11.14 -5.39
C CYS A 104 -17.34 12.39 -5.54
N PRO A 105 -18.66 12.28 -5.29
CA PRO A 105 -19.54 13.44 -5.22
C PRO A 105 -19.16 14.34 -4.03
N ASN A 106 -19.60 15.60 -4.08
CA ASN A 106 -19.37 16.60 -3.02
C ASN A 106 -20.40 16.53 -1.89
N ASP A 107 -21.16 15.45 -1.80
CA ASP A 107 -22.09 15.20 -0.69
C ASP A 107 -21.44 14.31 0.36
N ILE A 108 -21.67 14.60 1.64
CA ILE A 108 -21.08 13.88 2.76
C ILE A 108 -21.49 12.40 2.75
N ASN A 109 -22.72 12.08 2.36
CA ASN A 109 -23.18 10.69 2.28
C ASN A 109 -22.43 9.94 1.19
N GLY A 110 -22.27 10.58 0.02
CA GLY A 110 -21.50 10.00 -1.08
C GLY A 110 -20.02 9.83 -0.74
N MET A 111 -19.44 10.75 0.05
CA MET A 111 -18.07 10.61 0.57
C MET A 111 -17.95 9.41 1.52
N ILE A 112 -18.89 9.26 2.45
CA ILE A 112 -18.92 8.13 3.40
C ILE A 112 -19.05 6.81 2.65
N ASP A 113 -19.91 6.75 1.64
CA ASP A 113 -20.12 5.52 0.87
C ASP A 113 -18.90 5.18 0.02
N CYS A 114 -18.28 6.17 -0.64
CA CYS A 114 -17.02 5.98 -1.34
C CYS A 114 -15.90 5.47 -0.44
N ALA A 115 -15.81 5.98 0.79
CA ALA A 115 -14.80 5.54 1.76
C ALA A 115 -14.98 4.07 2.20
N LYS A 116 -16.21 3.54 2.18
CA LYS A 116 -16.47 2.14 2.57
C LYS A 116 -15.99 1.12 1.54
N PHE A 117 -16.01 1.47 0.24
CA PHE A 117 -15.66 0.53 -0.83
C PHE A 117 -14.32 0.83 -1.52
N ALA A 118 -13.68 1.96 -1.21
CA ALA A 118 -12.40 2.32 -1.84
C ALA A 118 -11.28 1.35 -1.43
N ASP A 119 -10.58 0.81 -2.42
CA ASP A 119 -9.30 0.11 -2.19
C ASP A 119 -8.14 1.12 -2.15
N LEU A 120 -8.24 2.19 -2.94
CA LEU A 120 -7.25 3.26 -3.03
C LEU A 120 -7.95 4.61 -3.15
N ALA A 121 -7.46 5.61 -2.40
CA ALA A 121 -7.94 6.99 -2.50
C ALA A 121 -6.86 7.90 -3.11
N LEU A 122 -7.23 8.61 -4.18
CA LEU A 122 -6.47 9.73 -4.72
C LEU A 122 -7.05 11.01 -4.13
N LEU A 123 -6.38 11.58 -3.13
CA LEU A 123 -6.79 12.83 -2.49
C LEU A 123 -6.14 14.02 -3.20
N LEU A 124 -6.96 14.85 -3.85
CA LEU A 124 -6.53 16.09 -4.48
C LEU A 124 -6.63 17.23 -3.46
N ILE A 125 -5.57 18.02 -3.41
CA ILE A 125 -5.44 19.19 -2.53
C ILE A 125 -5.07 20.38 -3.43
N ASP A 126 -5.76 21.50 -3.26
CA ASP A 126 -5.36 22.75 -3.90
C ASP A 126 -4.11 23.29 -3.19
N GLY A 127 -2.99 23.37 -3.91
CA GLY A 127 -1.74 23.89 -3.36
C GLY A 127 -1.74 25.39 -3.11
N SER A 128 -2.61 26.16 -3.78
CA SER A 128 -2.73 27.61 -3.58
C SER A 128 -3.56 27.94 -2.35
N TYR A 129 -4.65 27.21 -2.13
CA TYR A 129 -5.54 27.42 -0.98
C TYR A 129 -5.05 26.67 0.27
N GLY A 130 -4.60 25.43 0.10
CA GLY A 130 -4.19 24.53 1.16
C GLY A 130 -5.26 23.48 1.47
N PHE A 131 -5.32 23.06 2.73
CA PHE A 131 -6.29 22.07 3.18
C PHE A 131 -7.68 22.68 3.34
N GLU A 132 -8.67 22.09 2.68
CA GLU A 132 -10.07 22.45 2.82
C GLU A 132 -10.81 21.44 3.68
N LEU A 133 -11.71 21.93 4.53
CA LEU A 133 -12.73 21.11 5.18
C LEU A 133 -13.96 21.13 4.28
N VAL A 134 -14.23 19.96 3.70
CA VAL A 134 -15.41 19.70 2.86
C VAL A 134 -16.42 18.95 3.71
#